data_AF-A0A3C0XFM1-F1
#
_entry.id   AF-A0A3C0XFM1-F1
#
_cell.length_a   1.000
_cell.length_b   1.000
_cell.length_c   1.000
_cell.angle_alpha   90.00
_cell.angle_beta   90.00
_cell.angle_gamma   90.00
#
_symmetry.space_group_name_H-M   'P 1'
#
loop_
_entity.id
_entity.type
_entity.pdbx_description
1 polymer ?
#
loop_
_entity_poly.entity_id
_entity_poly.type
_entity_poly.pdbx_seq_one_letter_code
_entity_poly.pdbx_strand_id
1 'polypeptide(L)'
;MVAAVLAWSGVRLADDPTALARVDVQPLGGTLERVRAFGPGGRRIPLAVRDGRLTPRRRLTPGERVSVDVVVRRPGWLGWALGDKRHERRTLRAPVAHVSERWLTVPLRSAVRVSFDRSVSTVAYGSRGHLTRRTLDGAPPSLALSRRAAAGTVEVAAAARPWERLGTPVAVSWFPPARSPVAVSSPAPGARLAPAAPIRLTFSKPVADVLGGARPKLSPSTPGRWRETDSHTLVFVPSGFGARFASELRIELQRTVAVTGSSGRSLHTTRRIEWTVPPGSILRLQQLLAQTGYLPLEWKPSGAPVARTPAAEVRAAVDPPEGRFSWRYPDTPRELRALWSAGRTNEITRGAVMTFQDTHGLDVDALAGAVVWHA
;
A
#
# COMPACT_ATOMS: atom_id res chain seq x y z
N MET A 1 46.46 27.16 -38.36
CA MET A 1 45.31 26.34 -38.83
C MET A 1 45.18 24.98 -38.16
N VAL A 2 46.26 24.23 -37.90
CA VAL A 2 46.20 22.86 -37.31
C VAL A 2 45.43 22.79 -35.98
N ALA A 3 45.58 23.79 -35.11
CA ALA A 3 44.84 23.86 -33.83
C ALA A 3 43.32 24.03 -34.00
N ALA A 4 42.87 24.78 -35.01
CA ALA A 4 41.45 24.98 -35.31
C ALA A 4 40.81 23.70 -35.90
N VAL A 5 41.55 22.96 -36.72
CA VAL A 5 41.12 21.68 -37.29
C VAL A 5 41.02 20.59 -36.22
N LEU A 6 41.91 20.56 -35.23
CA LEU A 6 41.84 19.65 -34.07
C LEU A 6 40.60 19.91 -33.19
N ALA A 7 40.19 21.17 -33.04
CA ALA A 7 39.04 21.54 -32.23
C ALA A 7 37.69 21.18 -32.87
N TRP A 8 37.63 21.03 -34.20
CA TRP A 8 36.40 20.82 -35.00
C TRP A 8 36.30 19.44 -35.67
N SER A 9 37.26 18.53 -35.43
CA SER A 9 37.32 17.16 -35.98
C SER A 9 37.01 16.06 -34.95
N GLY A 10 36.17 16.38 -33.97
CA GLY A 10 35.79 15.53 -32.85
C GLY A 10 34.36 15.02 -32.89
N VAL A 11 34.10 14.07 -31.98
CA VAL A 11 32.76 13.62 -31.61
C VAL A 11 32.62 13.88 -30.12
N ARG A 12 31.44 14.36 -29.69
CA ARG A 12 31.13 14.55 -28.27
C ARG A 12 29.85 13.80 -27.93
N LEU A 13 29.85 13.16 -26.77
CA LEU A 13 28.65 12.61 -26.15
C LEU A 13 28.08 13.67 -25.21
N ALA A 14 26.99 14.32 -25.62
CA ALA A 14 26.26 15.32 -24.85
C ALA A 14 25.07 14.68 -24.10
N ASP A 15 24.61 15.38 -23.06
CA ASP A 15 23.40 15.00 -22.34
C ASP A 15 22.16 15.36 -23.18
N ASP A 16 21.11 14.52 -23.12
CA ASP A 16 19.84 14.76 -23.84
C ASP A 16 18.64 14.60 -22.88
N PRO A 17 17.61 15.47 -22.96
CA PRO A 17 16.45 15.41 -22.06
C PRO A 17 15.52 14.23 -22.35
N THR A 18 15.64 13.55 -23.48
CA THR A 18 14.74 12.49 -23.95
C THR A 18 15.46 11.16 -24.22
N ALA A 19 16.75 11.20 -24.58
CA ALA A 19 17.59 10.06 -24.88
C ALA A 19 18.58 9.74 -23.75
N LEU A 20 19.33 8.64 -23.86
CA LEU A 20 20.42 8.32 -22.93
C LEU A 20 21.56 9.32 -23.08
N ALA A 21 21.89 9.66 -24.33
CA ALA A 21 22.86 10.66 -24.71
C ALA A 21 22.58 11.11 -26.14
N ARG A 22 23.21 12.21 -26.55
CA ARG A 22 23.26 12.67 -27.94
C ARG A 22 24.70 12.62 -28.43
N VAL A 23 24.89 12.13 -29.63
CA VAL A 23 26.16 12.15 -30.35
C VAL A 23 26.18 13.41 -31.20
N ASP A 24 27.05 14.35 -30.83
CA ASP A 24 27.31 15.54 -31.62
C ASP A 24 28.61 15.33 -32.40
N VAL A 25 28.47 15.11 -33.70
CA VAL A 25 29.59 15.05 -34.64
C VAL A 25 29.87 16.47 -35.11
N GLN A 26 31.10 16.94 -34.87
CA GLN A 26 31.49 18.28 -35.30
C GLN A 26 31.57 18.37 -36.84
N PRO A 27 31.53 19.58 -37.44
CA PRO A 27 31.45 19.75 -38.90
C PRO A 27 32.56 19.04 -39.68
N LEU A 28 33.75 18.87 -39.10
CA LEU A 28 34.89 18.16 -39.69
C LEU A 28 35.15 16.79 -39.02
N GLY A 29 34.21 16.29 -38.22
CA GLY A 29 34.33 15.09 -37.39
C GLY A 29 34.24 13.77 -38.15
N GLY A 30 33.63 13.77 -39.34
CA GLY A 30 33.48 12.59 -40.20
C GLY A 30 32.15 11.85 -40.03
N THR A 31 32.12 10.53 -40.30
CA THR A 31 30.88 9.72 -40.26
C THR A 31 30.85 8.77 -39.08
N LEU A 32 29.68 8.66 -38.44
CA LEU A 32 29.44 7.74 -37.33
C LEU A 32 29.54 6.28 -37.80
N GLU A 33 30.56 5.55 -37.39
CA GLU A 33 30.80 4.17 -37.81
C GLU A 33 30.12 3.19 -36.84
N ARG A 34 30.19 3.47 -35.54
CA ARG A 34 29.74 2.52 -34.51
C ARG A 34 29.33 3.21 -33.22
N VAL A 35 28.23 2.75 -32.64
CA VAL A 35 27.82 3.07 -31.26
C VAL A 35 27.50 1.79 -30.52
N ARG A 36 28.08 1.62 -29.33
CA ARG A 36 27.79 0.50 -28.43
C ARG A 36 27.55 1.04 -27.02
N ALA A 37 26.62 0.42 -26.30
CA ALA A 37 26.44 0.68 -24.87
C ALA A 37 26.59 -0.61 -24.07
N PHE A 38 27.14 -0.47 -22.88
CA PHE A 38 27.41 -1.56 -21.95
C PHE A 38 26.91 -1.17 -20.56
N GLY A 39 26.12 -2.05 -19.95
CA GLY A 39 25.70 -1.92 -18.56
C GLY A 39 26.72 -2.54 -17.61
N PRO A 40 26.36 -2.69 -16.32
CA PRO A 40 27.19 -3.36 -15.32
C PRO A 40 27.62 -4.77 -15.79
N GLY A 41 28.87 -5.14 -15.52
CA GLY A 41 29.43 -6.44 -15.92
C GLY A 41 29.68 -6.58 -17.43
N GLY A 42 29.73 -5.49 -18.20
CA GLY A 42 30.01 -5.54 -19.64
C GLY A 42 28.82 -6.00 -20.50
N ARG A 43 27.63 -6.14 -19.91
CA ARG A 43 26.44 -6.60 -20.64
C ARG A 43 26.00 -5.58 -21.68
N ARG A 44 25.98 -5.96 -22.95
CA ARG A 44 25.57 -5.08 -24.05
C ARG A 44 24.12 -4.57 -23.87
N ILE A 45 23.93 -3.27 -24.10
CA ILE A 45 22.64 -2.57 -24.14
C ILE A 45 22.33 -2.25 -25.62
N PRO A 46 21.25 -2.78 -26.20
CA PRO A 46 20.85 -2.39 -27.55
C PRO A 46 20.36 -0.93 -27.56
N LEU A 47 20.90 -0.14 -28.49
CA LEU A 47 20.53 1.26 -28.71
C LEU A 47 19.80 1.42 -30.05
N ALA A 48 18.82 2.31 -30.09
CA ALA A 48 18.33 2.93 -31.31
C ALA A 48 19.03 4.27 -31.49
N VAL A 49 19.48 4.58 -32.71
CA VAL A 49 20.13 5.84 -33.06
C VAL A 49 19.23 6.57 -34.06
N ARG A 50 18.77 7.78 -33.72
CA ARG A 50 18.00 8.66 -34.62
C ARG A 50 18.44 10.10 -34.40
N ASP A 51 18.84 10.80 -35.45
CA ASP A 51 19.30 12.19 -35.39
C ASP A 51 20.36 12.44 -34.31
N GLY A 52 21.33 11.51 -34.18
CA GLY A 52 22.36 11.53 -33.14
C GLY A 52 21.90 11.14 -31.74
N ARG A 53 20.59 11.00 -31.47
CA ARG A 53 20.06 10.57 -30.17
C ARG A 53 20.18 9.07 -29.98
N LEU A 54 20.71 8.68 -28.81
CA LEU A 54 20.92 7.29 -28.42
C LEU A 54 19.83 6.86 -27.43
N THR A 55 18.89 6.03 -27.85
CA THR A 55 17.79 5.56 -26.99
C THR A 55 17.92 4.06 -26.68
N PRO A 56 17.96 3.65 -25.41
CA PRO A 56 17.96 2.24 -25.03
C PRO A 56 16.70 1.52 -25.54
N ARG A 57 16.87 0.38 -26.21
CA ARG A 57 15.74 -0.49 -26.61
C ARG A 57 15.22 -1.34 -25.45
N ARG A 58 16.05 -1.54 -24.42
CA ARG A 58 15.64 -2.18 -23.15
C ARG A 58 15.50 -1.11 -22.08
N ARG A 59 14.55 -1.29 -21.17
CA ARG A 59 14.39 -0.36 -20.05
C ARG A 59 15.52 -0.53 -19.03
N LEU A 60 16.20 0.58 -18.73
CA LEU A 60 17.30 0.63 -17.77
C LEU A 60 16.78 0.83 -16.35
N THR A 61 17.48 0.28 -15.36
CA THR A 61 17.16 0.49 -13.95
C THR A 61 17.56 1.92 -13.54
N PRO A 62 16.77 2.63 -12.70
CA PRO A 62 17.18 3.92 -12.15
C PRO A 62 18.58 3.84 -11.53
N GLY A 63 19.48 4.76 -11.88
CA GLY A 63 20.85 4.80 -11.38
C GLY A 63 21.82 3.80 -12.02
N GLU A 64 21.37 2.96 -12.97
CA GLU A 64 22.22 2.01 -13.71
C GLU A 64 23.36 2.75 -14.41
N ARG A 65 24.60 2.29 -14.19
CA ARG A 65 25.77 2.81 -14.90
C ARG A 65 25.83 2.24 -16.31
N VAL A 66 25.93 3.11 -17.30
CA VAL A 66 26.04 2.75 -18.71
C VAL A 66 27.28 3.40 -19.32
N SER A 67 28.20 2.59 -19.82
CA SER A 67 29.30 3.06 -20.66
C SER A 67 28.86 3.07 -22.12
N VAL A 68 28.98 4.20 -22.80
CA VAL A 68 28.72 4.35 -24.22
C VAL A 68 30.04 4.56 -24.95
N ASP A 69 30.32 3.72 -25.93
CA ASP A 69 31.49 3.77 -26.80
C ASP A 69 31.04 4.18 -28.20
N VAL A 70 31.62 5.27 -28.71
CA VAL A 70 31.36 5.83 -30.03
C VAL A 70 32.64 5.78 -30.85
N VAL A 71 32.52 5.32 -32.10
CA VAL A 71 33.60 5.34 -33.08
C VAL A 71 33.14 6.15 -34.29
N VAL A 72 33.90 7.18 -34.63
CA VAL A 72 33.70 8.01 -35.82
C VAL A 72 34.89 7.85 -36.74
N ARG A 73 34.61 7.67 -38.03
CA ARG A 73 35.63 7.62 -39.08
C ARG A 73 35.87 9.03 -39.60
N ARG A 74 37.10 9.51 -39.49
CA ARG A 74 37.48 10.85 -39.96
C ARG A 74 37.51 10.90 -41.50
N PRO A 75 37.35 12.09 -42.10
CA PRO A 75 37.58 12.28 -43.54
C PRO A 75 39.01 11.86 -43.93
N GLY A 76 39.18 11.25 -45.11
CA GLY A 76 40.47 10.70 -45.55
C GLY A 76 41.62 11.73 -45.61
N TRP A 77 41.31 12.99 -45.92
CA TRP A 77 42.27 14.09 -45.89
C TRP A 77 42.74 14.48 -44.48
N LEU A 78 42.15 13.93 -43.42
CA LEU A 78 42.60 14.08 -42.01
C LEU A 78 43.19 12.79 -41.44
N GLY A 79 42.94 11.64 -42.07
CA GLY A 79 43.41 10.32 -41.62
C GLY A 79 44.93 10.20 -41.62
N TRP A 80 45.59 10.80 -42.63
CA TRP A 80 47.06 10.77 -42.78
C TRP A 80 47.82 11.44 -41.63
N ALA A 81 47.23 12.46 -40.99
CA ALA A 81 47.90 13.25 -39.96
C ALA A 81 47.52 12.84 -38.53
N LEU A 82 46.29 12.35 -38.32
CA LEU A 82 45.71 12.16 -36.98
C LEU A 82 45.13 10.76 -36.74
N GLY A 83 45.17 9.88 -37.75
CA GLY A 83 44.55 8.56 -37.75
C GLY A 83 43.09 8.55 -38.24
N ASP A 84 42.67 7.42 -38.80
CA ASP A 84 41.38 7.26 -39.51
C ASP A 84 40.16 7.22 -38.59
N LYS A 85 40.34 6.87 -37.31
CA LYS A 85 39.25 6.68 -36.35
C LYS A 85 39.47 7.46 -35.08
N ARG A 86 38.37 7.97 -34.53
CA ARG A 86 38.33 8.55 -33.19
C ARG A 86 37.38 7.75 -32.32
N HIS A 87 37.87 7.38 -31.14
CA HIS A 87 37.12 6.67 -30.11
C HIS A 87 36.74 7.67 -29.01
N GLU A 88 35.47 7.66 -28.64
CA GLU A 88 34.97 8.44 -27.51
C GLU A 88 34.20 7.49 -26.59
N ARG A 89 34.54 7.51 -25.30
CA ARG A 89 33.88 6.69 -24.29
C ARG A 89 33.41 7.56 -23.14
N ARG A 90 32.12 7.52 -22.85
CA ARG A 90 31.54 8.22 -21.69
C ARG A 90 30.72 7.25 -20.86
N THR A 91 30.94 7.28 -19.54
CA THR A 91 30.10 6.54 -18.59
C THR A 91 29.08 7.49 -18.01
N LEU A 92 27.82 7.11 -18.14
CA LEU A 92 26.65 7.85 -17.70
C LEU A 92 25.93 7.03 -16.62
N ARG A 93 25.11 7.69 -15.81
CA ARG A 93 24.15 7.03 -14.93
C ARG A 93 22.75 7.31 -15.45
N ALA A 94 21.92 6.27 -15.52
CA ALA A 94 20.50 6.47 -15.69
C ALA A 94 20.00 7.43 -14.59
N PRO A 95 19.19 8.43 -14.93
CA PRO A 95 18.66 9.36 -13.95
C PRO A 95 17.84 8.61 -12.89
N VAL A 96 17.64 9.23 -11.74
CA VAL A 96 16.75 8.72 -10.70
C VAL A 96 15.84 9.87 -10.29
N ALA A 97 14.53 9.66 -10.38
CA ALA A 97 13.54 10.61 -9.89
C ALA A 97 13.06 10.17 -8.51
N HIS A 98 13.14 11.08 -7.54
CA HIS A 98 12.63 10.88 -6.19
C HIS A 98 11.43 11.79 -5.95
N VAL A 99 10.49 11.31 -5.14
CA VAL A 99 9.43 12.16 -4.60
C VAL A 99 10.07 13.10 -3.57
N SER A 100 9.91 14.41 -3.77
CA SER A 100 10.54 15.43 -2.92
C SER A 100 9.96 15.46 -1.51
N GLU A 101 8.64 15.29 -1.40
CA GLU A 101 7.93 15.33 -0.12
C GLU A 101 6.90 14.21 -0.04
N ARG A 102 6.96 13.46 1.06
CA ARG A 102 6.15 12.25 1.27
C ARG A 102 4.98 12.44 2.23
N TRP A 103 4.95 13.55 2.96
CA TRP A 103 3.97 13.82 4.01
C TRP A 103 3.39 15.21 3.79
N LEU A 104 2.26 15.28 3.10
CA LEU A 104 1.70 16.51 2.58
C LEU A 104 0.57 17.04 3.47
N THR A 105 0.50 18.36 3.65
CA THR A 105 -0.71 19.00 4.18
C THR A 105 -1.53 19.55 3.01
N VAL A 106 -2.75 19.05 2.82
CA VAL A 106 -3.57 19.34 1.64
C VAL A 106 -4.91 19.90 2.10
N PRO A 107 -5.29 21.13 1.67
CA PRO A 107 -6.61 21.66 1.97
C PRO A 107 -7.73 20.76 1.46
N LEU A 108 -8.86 20.78 2.17
CA LEU A 108 -10.04 20.04 1.75
C LEU A 108 -10.43 20.43 0.33
N ARG A 109 -10.72 19.42 -0.52
CA ARG A 109 -11.12 19.57 -1.93
C ARG A 109 -10.00 20.00 -2.89
N SER A 110 -8.77 20.21 -2.43
CA SER A 110 -7.62 20.42 -3.31
C SER A 110 -7.09 19.09 -3.86
N ALA A 111 -6.46 19.15 -5.04
CA ALA A 111 -5.74 18.00 -5.58
C ALA A 111 -4.46 17.75 -4.78
N VAL A 112 -4.11 16.48 -4.58
CA VAL A 112 -2.84 16.09 -3.96
C VAL A 112 -1.74 16.26 -5.01
N ARG A 113 -0.86 17.24 -4.84
CA ARG A 113 0.26 17.49 -5.74
C ARG A 113 1.51 16.80 -5.22
N VAL A 114 2.00 15.82 -5.98
CA VAL A 114 3.25 15.13 -5.70
C VAL A 114 4.36 15.78 -6.52
N SER A 115 5.36 16.34 -5.85
CA SER A 115 6.52 16.97 -6.48
C SER A 115 7.69 15.99 -6.56
N PHE A 116 8.51 16.13 -7.60
CA PHE A 116 9.70 15.33 -7.83
C PHE A 116 10.95 16.21 -7.83
N ASP A 117 12.09 15.63 -7.48
CA ASP A 117 13.40 16.30 -7.49
C ASP A 117 13.91 16.61 -8.92
N ARG A 118 13.20 16.10 -9.94
CA ARG A 118 13.43 16.37 -11.37
C ARG A 118 12.17 16.10 -12.19
N SER A 119 12.20 16.55 -13.43
CA SER A 119 11.21 16.20 -14.46
C SER A 119 11.03 14.68 -14.62
N VAL A 120 9.76 14.25 -14.66
CA VAL A 120 9.37 12.85 -14.80
C VAL A 120 8.53 12.62 -16.05
N SER A 121 8.91 11.63 -16.87
CA SER A 121 8.17 11.29 -18.09
C SER A 121 7.12 10.20 -17.87
N THR A 122 7.26 9.41 -16.81
CA THR A 122 6.33 8.32 -16.51
C THR A 122 6.19 8.18 -15.02
N VAL A 123 4.95 7.99 -14.58
CA VAL A 123 4.59 7.72 -13.20
C VAL A 123 3.72 6.47 -13.14
N ALA A 124 3.72 5.79 -12.01
CA ALA A 124 2.68 4.85 -11.67
C ALA A 124 2.22 5.13 -10.24
N TYR A 125 0.92 5.14 -10.02
CA TYR A 125 0.37 5.40 -8.69
C TYR A 125 -0.89 4.59 -8.44
N GLY A 126 -1.16 4.26 -7.18
CA GLY A 126 -2.27 3.41 -6.80
C GLY A 126 -2.22 2.93 -5.36
N SER A 127 -2.99 1.88 -5.08
CA SER A 127 -2.83 1.12 -3.84
C SER A 127 -1.64 0.17 -3.96
N ARG A 128 -1.14 -0.27 -2.81
CA ARG A 128 -0.03 -1.21 -2.75
C ARG A 128 -0.34 -2.47 -3.57
N GLY A 129 0.57 -2.84 -4.48
CA GLY A 129 0.42 -3.99 -5.38
C GLY A 129 -0.43 -3.72 -6.64
N HIS A 130 -1.13 -2.58 -6.72
CA HIS A 130 -2.02 -2.23 -7.84
C HIS A 130 -1.77 -0.80 -8.29
N LEU A 131 -0.65 -0.57 -8.99
CA LEU A 131 -0.28 0.73 -9.53
C LEU A 131 -0.71 0.87 -10.98
N THR A 132 -1.36 1.99 -11.31
CA THR A 132 -1.70 2.33 -12.69
C THR A 132 -0.60 3.21 -13.28
N ARG A 133 0.01 2.76 -14.38
CA ARG A 133 1.05 3.50 -15.09
C ARG A 133 0.44 4.59 -15.98
N ARG A 134 1.07 5.77 -16.00
CA ARG A 134 0.73 6.90 -16.86
C ARG A 134 1.99 7.56 -17.41
N THR A 135 2.02 7.80 -18.72
CA THR A 135 3.02 8.65 -19.37
C THR A 135 2.59 10.10 -19.25
N LEU A 136 3.54 11.00 -19.00
CA LEU A 136 3.28 12.42 -18.78
C LEU A 136 3.83 13.24 -19.95
N ASP A 137 3.01 14.15 -20.46
CA ASP A 137 3.41 15.08 -21.52
C ASP A 137 4.31 16.19 -20.95
N GLY A 138 5.37 16.54 -21.67
CA GLY A 138 6.27 17.64 -21.28
C GLY A 138 7.18 17.36 -20.07
N ALA A 139 7.17 16.14 -19.53
CA ALA A 139 7.98 15.72 -18.38
C ALA A 139 7.90 16.70 -17.18
N PRO A 140 6.72 16.90 -16.58
CA PRO A 140 6.52 17.90 -15.54
C PRO A 140 7.30 17.56 -14.25
N PRO A 141 7.64 18.55 -13.41
CA PRO A 141 8.28 18.34 -12.11
C PRO A 141 7.29 17.96 -11.00
N SER A 142 5.97 17.96 -11.29
CA SER A 142 4.94 17.56 -10.33
C SER A 142 3.75 16.89 -11.00
N LEU A 143 3.03 16.08 -10.25
CA LEU A 143 1.82 15.38 -10.66
C LEU A 143 0.67 15.75 -9.72
N ALA A 144 -0.42 16.25 -10.27
CA ALA A 144 -1.67 16.36 -9.55
C ALA A 144 -2.42 15.02 -9.61
N LEU A 145 -2.63 14.40 -8.45
CA LEU A 145 -3.50 13.23 -8.34
C LEU A 145 -4.95 13.70 -8.32
N SER A 146 -5.80 13.05 -9.11
CA SER A 146 -7.24 13.27 -9.12
C SER A 146 -7.83 13.10 -7.72
N ARG A 147 -8.96 13.77 -7.47
CA ARG A 147 -9.60 13.94 -6.16
C ARG A 147 -9.57 12.65 -5.35
N ARG A 148 -8.77 12.65 -4.28
CA ARG A 148 -8.72 11.59 -3.28
C ARG A 148 -9.51 11.99 -2.03
N ALA A 149 -9.67 11.06 -1.11
CA ALA A 149 -10.23 11.35 0.21
C ALA A 149 -9.44 12.47 0.92
N ALA A 150 -10.00 13.14 1.92
CA ALA A 150 -9.37 14.27 2.58
C ALA A 150 -8.03 13.92 3.27
N ALA A 151 -7.86 12.67 3.67
CA ALA A 151 -6.61 12.11 4.14
C ALA A 151 -6.39 10.72 3.54
N GLY A 152 -5.13 10.33 3.38
CA GLY A 152 -4.83 8.99 2.92
C GLY A 152 -3.38 8.80 2.49
N THR A 153 -3.12 7.63 1.91
CA THR A 153 -1.80 7.22 1.42
C THR A 153 -1.93 6.68 0.01
N VAL A 154 -0.94 6.96 -0.83
CA VAL A 154 -0.80 6.46 -2.19
C VAL A 154 0.63 5.99 -2.40
N GLU A 155 0.81 4.86 -3.07
CA GLU A 155 2.14 4.49 -3.57
C GLU A 155 2.40 5.19 -4.91
N VAL A 156 3.57 5.81 -5.05
CA VAL A 156 4.01 6.51 -6.26
C VAL A 156 5.37 5.97 -6.67
N ALA A 157 5.49 5.57 -7.92
CA ALA A 157 6.76 5.26 -8.57
C ALA A 157 6.93 6.18 -9.78
N ALA A 158 8.14 6.64 -10.05
CA ALA A 158 8.42 7.54 -11.16
C ALA A 158 9.67 7.11 -11.94
N ALA A 159 9.72 7.56 -13.20
CA ALA A 159 10.84 7.44 -14.10
C ALA A 159 11.11 8.81 -14.71
N ALA A 160 12.37 9.24 -14.69
CA ALA A 160 12.76 10.53 -15.24
C ALA A 160 12.73 10.53 -16.78
N ARG A 161 12.89 9.35 -17.39
CA ARG A 161 12.93 9.17 -18.86
C ARG A 161 12.04 8.02 -19.32
N PRO A 162 11.50 8.07 -20.56
CA PRO A 162 10.52 7.08 -21.03
C PRO A 162 11.13 5.68 -21.23
N TRP A 163 12.44 5.62 -21.46
CA TRP A 163 13.22 4.39 -21.58
C TRP A 163 13.70 3.84 -20.22
N GLU A 164 13.41 4.50 -19.11
CA GLU A 164 13.76 4.03 -17.77
C GLU A 164 12.69 3.08 -17.22
N ARG A 165 13.09 2.17 -16.33
CA ARG A 165 12.16 1.45 -15.46
C ARG A 165 11.63 2.43 -14.41
N LEU A 166 10.43 2.17 -13.90
CA LEU A 166 9.93 2.91 -12.74
C LEU A 166 10.82 2.61 -11.53
N GLY A 167 11.07 3.62 -10.71
CA GLY A 167 11.70 3.47 -9.40
C GLY A 167 10.89 2.62 -8.44
N THR A 168 11.48 2.36 -7.28
CA THR A 168 10.78 1.68 -6.19
C THR A 168 9.57 2.51 -5.75
N PRO A 169 8.37 1.93 -5.64
CA PRO A 169 7.21 2.66 -5.16
C PRO A 169 7.43 3.22 -3.76
N VAL A 170 7.07 4.49 -3.57
CA VAL A 170 7.19 5.21 -2.30
C VAL A 170 5.80 5.63 -1.84
N ALA A 171 5.49 5.39 -0.56
CA ALA A 171 4.27 5.88 0.05
C ALA A 171 4.33 7.40 0.24
N VAL A 172 3.33 8.09 -0.32
CA VAL A 172 3.03 9.50 -0.12
C VAL A 172 1.71 9.58 0.62
N SER A 173 1.70 10.21 1.79
CA SER A 173 0.49 10.43 2.57
C SER A 173 0.16 11.91 2.64
N TRP A 174 -1.13 12.21 2.72
CA TRP A 174 -1.62 13.57 2.87
C TRP A 174 -2.63 13.67 4.00
N PHE A 175 -2.66 14.86 4.60
CA PHE A 175 -3.45 15.16 5.79
C PHE A 175 -4.21 16.48 5.58
N PRO A 176 -5.42 16.62 6.15
CA PRO A 176 -6.09 17.92 6.21
C PRO A 176 -5.28 18.91 7.07
N PRO A 177 -5.41 20.22 6.83
CA PRO A 177 -4.78 21.22 7.67
C PRO A 177 -5.38 21.21 9.09
N ALA A 178 -4.51 21.30 10.10
CA ALA A 178 -4.90 21.39 11.51
C ALA A 178 -3.85 22.17 12.31
N ARG A 179 -4.25 22.71 13.47
CA ARG A 179 -3.35 23.40 14.41
C ARG A 179 -2.48 22.44 15.23
N SER A 180 -2.83 21.16 15.25
CA SER A 180 -2.13 20.10 15.97
C SER A 180 -1.70 19.01 14.98
N PRO A 181 -0.70 18.17 15.31
CA PRO A 181 -0.37 17.01 14.48
C PRO A 181 -1.63 16.19 14.19
N VAL A 182 -1.81 15.79 12.93
CA VAL A 182 -2.97 15.01 12.50
C VAL A 182 -2.67 13.53 12.66
N ALA A 183 -3.63 12.77 13.18
CA ALA A 183 -3.62 11.31 13.22
C ALA A 183 -4.79 10.78 12.38
N VAL A 184 -4.46 10.14 11.26
CA VAL A 184 -5.43 9.45 10.40
C VAL A 184 -5.56 8.03 10.91
N SER A 185 -6.76 7.69 11.35
CA SER A 185 -7.07 6.36 11.87
C SER A 185 -7.78 5.50 10.82
N SER A 186 -7.39 4.24 10.74
CA SER A 186 -8.07 3.18 10.00
C SER A 186 -8.21 1.94 10.89
N PRO A 187 -9.44 1.52 11.25
CA PRO A 187 -10.73 2.14 10.92
C PRO A 187 -10.88 3.58 11.41
N ALA A 188 -11.81 4.32 10.80
CA ALA A 188 -12.08 5.71 11.21
C ALA A 188 -12.54 5.77 12.68
N PRO A 189 -12.30 6.89 13.39
CA PRO A 189 -12.82 7.06 14.74
C PRO A 189 -14.35 6.90 14.77
N GLY A 190 -14.86 6.18 15.77
CA GLY A 190 -16.28 5.83 15.92
C GLY A 190 -16.78 4.75 14.96
N ALA A 191 -15.92 4.17 14.12
CA ALA A 191 -16.31 3.09 13.21
C ALA A 191 -16.43 1.75 13.95
N ARG A 192 -17.17 0.82 13.33
CA ARG A 192 -17.17 -0.59 13.75
C ARG A 192 -15.79 -1.22 13.49
N LEU A 193 -15.28 -1.95 14.47
CA LEU A 193 -14.01 -2.64 14.40
C LEU A 193 -14.24 -4.15 14.59
N ALA A 194 -13.93 -4.95 13.58
CA ALA A 194 -13.92 -6.40 13.76
C ALA A 194 -12.82 -6.78 14.78
N PRO A 195 -13.05 -7.75 15.68
CA PRO A 195 -12.16 -7.87 16.84
C PRO A 195 -10.73 -8.31 16.53
N ALA A 196 -10.52 -9.02 15.42
CA ALA A 196 -9.20 -9.38 14.91
C ALA A 196 -8.65 -8.39 13.85
N ALA A 197 -9.31 -7.26 13.61
CA ALA A 197 -8.86 -6.28 12.60
C ALA A 197 -7.71 -5.41 13.13
N PRO A 198 -6.69 -5.14 12.30
CA PRO A 198 -5.61 -4.26 12.68
C PRO A 198 -6.10 -2.81 12.80
N ILE A 199 -5.48 -2.04 13.68
CA ILE A 199 -5.68 -0.59 13.80
C ILE A 199 -4.44 0.09 13.27
N ARG A 200 -4.59 0.97 12.28
CA ARG A 200 -3.51 1.77 11.70
C ARG A 200 -3.73 3.24 12.05
N LEU A 201 -2.68 3.86 12.58
CA LEU A 201 -2.58 5.28 12.82
C LEU A 201 -1.44 5.84 11.98
N THR A 202 -1.76 6.78 11.08
CA THR A 202 -0.77 7.50 10.28
C THR A 202 -0.76 8.95 10.72
N PHE A 203 0.40 9.44 11.15
CA PHE A 203 0.58 10.77 11.72
C PHE A 203 1.16 11.74 10.69
N SER A 204 0.80 13.03 10.79
CA SER A 204 1.39 14.10 9.97
C SER A 204 2.77 14.57 10.43
N LYS A 205 3.22 14.04 11.57
CA LYS A 205 4.55 14.23 12.17
C LYS A 205 5.10 12.85 12.58
N PRO A 206 6.41 12.70 12.73
CA PRO A 206 6.98 11.43 13.17
C PRO A 206 6.34 10.89 14.45
N VAL A 207 6.18 9.56 14.53
CA VAL A 207 5.61 8.85 15.70
C VAL A 207 6.38 9.22 16.97
N ALA A 208 7.71 9.32 16.89
CA ALA A 208 8.55 9.74 18.00
C ALA A 208 8.22 11.17 18.51
N ASP A 209 7.87 12.09 17.63
CA ASP A 209 7.55 13.48 18.00
C ASP A 209 6.15 13.58 18.62
N VAL A 210 5.23 12.70 18.20
CA VAL A 210 3.83 12.70 18.66
C VAL A 210 3.65 11.86 19.93
N LEU A 211 4.25 10.68 19.99
CA LEU A 211 4.03 9.70 21.06
C LEU A 211 5.27 9.45 21.93
N GLY A 212 6.43 10.04 21.60
CA GLY A 212 7.69 9.74 22.27
C GLY A 212 8.09 8.28 22.05
N GLY A 213 8.65 7.68 23.11
CA GLY A 213 9.00 6.24 23.13
C GLY A 213 7.84 5.31 23.50
N ALA A 214 6.77 5.83 24.10
CA ALA A 214 5.66 5.02 24.57
C ALA A 214 4.69 4.66 23.45
N ARG A 215 4.04 3.50 23.56
CA ARG A 215 2.97 3.08 22.64
C ARG A 215 1.60 3.25 23.31
N PRO A 216 0.54 3.59 22.56
CA PRO A 216 -0.79 3.76 23.14
C PRO A 216 -1.29 2.46 23.78
N LYS A 217 -1.97 2.55 24.92
CA LYS A 217 -2.62 1.39 25.52
C LYS A 217 -4.06 1.28 25.02
N LEU A 218 -4.50 0.06 24.73
CA LEU A 218 -5.90 -0.22 24.41
C LEU A 218 -6.69 -0.52 25.68
N SER A 219 -7.90 -0.01 25.76
CA SER A 219 -8.86 -0.26 26.82
C SER A 219 -10.20 -0.66 26.19
N PRO A 220 -10.79 -1.81 26.56
CA PRO A 220 -10.22 -2.88 27.39
C PRO A 220 -8.90 -3.44 26.84
N SER A 221 -8.11 -4.06 27.72
CA SER A 221 -6.86 -4.70 27.32
C SER A 221 -7.11 -5.70 26.20
N THR A 222 -6.44 -5.49 25.06
CA THR A 222 -6.58 -6.32 23.87
C THR A 222 -5.24 -6.96 23.56
N PRO A 223 -5.16 -8.30 23.45
CA PRO A 223 -3.92 -8.98 23.10
C PRO A 223 -3.46 -8.58 21.69
N GLY A 224 -2.20 -8.20 21.57
CA GLY A 224 -1.59 -7.84 20.30
C GLY A 224 -0.32 -7.03 20.48
N ARG A 225 0.20 -6.49 19.38
CA ARG A 225 1.43 -5.69 19.39
C ARG A 225 1.36 -4.50 18.47
N TRP A 226 1.87 -3.38 18.94
CA TRP A 226 2.14 -2.21 18.10
C TRP A 226 3.41 -2.44 17.29
N ARG A 227 3.37 -2.05 16.01
CA ARG A 227 4.51 -2.04 15.10
C ARG A 227 4.57 -0.72 14.39
N GLU A 228 5.73 -0.10 14.42
CA GLU A 228 6.02 1.06 13.59
C GLU A 228 6.43 0.56 12.20
N THR A 229 5.62 0.83 11.19
CA THR A 229 5.89 0.37 9.82
C THR A 229 6.77 1.34 9.04
N ASP A 230 6.74 2.61 9.45
CA ASP A 230 7.61 3.70 9.03
C ASP A 230 7.55 4.80 10.10
N SER A 231 8.37 5.84 9.96
CA SER A 231 8.50 6.90 10.96
C SER A 231 7.21 7.67 11.28
N HIS A 232 6.14 7.53 10.50
CA HIS A 232 4.86 8.22 10.70
C HIS A 232 3.69 7.26 10.91
N THR A 233 3.90 5.94 10.86
CA THR A 233 2.80 4.97 10.84
C THR A 233 2.97 3.91 11.90
N LEU A 234 1.97 3.82 12.77
CA LEU A 234 1.86 2.83 13.83
C LEU A 234 0.69 1.89 13.55
N VAL A 235 0.93 0.58 13.62
CA VAL A 235 -0.09 -0.45 13.38
C VAL A 235 -0.17 -1.38 14.59
N PHE A 236 -1.36 -1.48 15.20
CA PHE A 236 -1.66 -2.51 16.16
C PHE A 236 -2.16 -3.75 15.42
N VAL A 237 -1.51 -4.89 15.68
CA VAL A 237 -1.92 -6.20 15.14
C VAL A 237 -2.45 -7.03 16.31
N PRO A 238 -3.78 -7.26 16.41
CA PRO A 238 -4.34 -8.15 17.41
C PRO A 238 -3.78 -9.57 17.30
N SER A 239 -3.76 -10.28 18.41
CA SER A 239 -3.38 -11.70 18.48
C SER A 239 -4.45 -12.50 19.21
N GLY A 240 -4.46 -13.82 19.03
CA GLY A 240 -5.49 -14.68 19.61
C GLY A 240 -6.89 -14.25 19.15
N PHE A 241 -7.79 -14.07 20.10
CA PHE A 241 -9.17 -13.66 19.84
C PHE A 241 -9.36 -12.14 19.66
N GLY A 242 -8.31 -11.34 19.83
CA GLY A 242 -8.37 -9.90 19.62
C GLY A 242 -9.26 -9.17 20.63
N ALA A 243 -9.97 -8.14 20.18
CA ALA A 243 -10.77 -7.29 21.05
C ALA A 243 -12.02 -8.02 21.60
N ARG A 244 -12.52 -7.60 22.77
CA ARG A 244 -13.73 -8.18 23.37
C ARG A 244 -14.98 -7.82 22.55
N PHE A 245 -15.87 -8.78 22.30
CA PHE A 245 -17.16 -8.52 21.67
C PHE A 245 -18.01 -7.54 22.50
N ALA A 246 -18.92 -6.85 21.81
CA ALA A 246 -19.88 -5.92 22.42
C ALA A 246 -19.19 -4.91 23.36
N SER A 247 -18.09 -4.31 22.89
CA SER A 247 -17.29 -3.40 23.70
C SER A 247 -16.91 -2.14 22.93
N GLU A 248 -16.69 -1.06 23.68
CA GLU A 248 -16.07 0.16 23.16
C GLU A 248 -14.57 0.07 23.38
N LEU A 249 -13.83 -0.11 22.28
CA LEU A 249 -12.38 -0.13 22.30
C LEU A 249 -11.86 1.29 22.14
N ARG A 250 -10.97 1.70 23.03
CA ARG A 250 -10.37 3.03 22.99
C ARG A 250 -8.85 2.98 23.14
N ILE A 251 -8.19 3.98 22.58
CA ILE A 251 -6.81 4.33 22.93
C ILE A 251 -6.76 5.72 23.52
N GLU A 252 -5.87 5.89 24.50
CA GLU A 252 -5.51 7.19 25.04
C GLU A 252 -4.10 7.57 24.61
N LEU A 253 -3.99 8.77 24.07
CA LEU A 253 -2.76 9.39 23.58
C LEU A 253 -2.22 10.33 24.65
N GLN A 254 -0.89 10.39 24.77
CA GLN A 254 -0.23 11.23 25.76
C GLN A 254 -0.40 12.73 25.51
N ARG A 255 -0.62 13.11 24.25
CA ARG A 255 -0.86 14.49 23.84
C ARG A 255 -2.05 14.58 22.92
N THR A 256 -2.60 15.79 22.84
CA THR A 256 -3.74 16.07 21.98
C THR A 256 -3.29 16.12 20.52
N VAL A 257 -4.04 15.43 19.66
CA VAL A 257 -3.81 15.40 18.20
C VAL A 257 -5.14 15.66 17.48
N ALA A 258 -5.08 16.11 16.24
CA ALA A 258 -6.25 16.23 15.40
C ALA A 258 -6.53 14.86 14.75
N VAL A 259 -7.57 14.15 15.19
CA VAL A 259 -7.88 12.80 14.71
C VAL A 259 -8.92 12.84 13.61
N THR A 260 -8.75 12.03 12.57
CA THR A 260 -9.76 11.85 11.53
C THR A 260 -9.70 10.46 10.88
N GLY A 261 -10.72 10.10 10.11
CA GLY A 261 -10.66 9.00 9.16
C GLY A 261 -10.22 9.47 7.78
N SER A 262 -10.10 8.56 6.81
CA SER A 262 -9.71 8.91 5.43
C SER A 262 -10.62 9.96 4.77
N SER A 263 -11.91 9.96 5.11
CA SER A 263 -12.88 10.93 4.59
C SER A 263 -12.65 12.37 5.05
N GLY A 264 -11.93 12.59 6.16
CA GLY A 264 -11.74 13.90 6.77
C GLY A 264 -12.97 14.51 7.45
N ARG A 265 -14.16 13.87 7.34
CA ARG A 265 -15.45 14.45 7.75
C ARG A 265 -15.62 14.62 9.26
N SER A 266 -14.77 13.99 10.05
CA SER A 266 -14.78 14.01 11.52
C SER A 266 -13.45 14.46 12.09
N LEU A 267 -12.76 15.42 11.44
CA LEU A 267 -11.54 15.99 12.00
C LEU A 267 -11.84 16.74 13.30
N HIS A 268 -11.32 16.26 14.41
CA HIS A 268 -11.47 16.90 15.71
C HIS A 268 -10.23 16.68 16.58
N THR A 269 -9.99 17.60 17.50
CA THR A 269 -8.82 17.57 18.38
C THR A 269 -9.15 16.77 19.64
N THR A 270 -8.42 15.70 19.91
CA THR A 270 -8.70 14.78 21.02
C THR A 270 -7.42 14.09 21.51
N ARG A 271 -7.48 13.54 22.72
CA ARG A 271 -6.49 12.57 23.25
C ARG A 271 -6.98 11.14 23.15
N ARG A 272 -8.22 10.91 22.71
CA ARG A 272 -8.85 9.60 22.70
C ARG A 272 -9.38 9.26 21.31
N ILE A 273 -9.12 8.03 20.87
CA ILE A 273 -9.71 7.46 19.66
C ILE A 273 -10.50 6.23 20.09
N GLU A 274 -11.74 6.11 19.62
CA GLU A 274 -12.69 5.08 20.03
C GLU A 274 -13.23 4.34 18.80
N TRP A 275 -13.57 3.07 18.99
CA TRP A 275 -14.22 2.19 18.00
C TRP A 275 -15.17 1.22 18.72
N THR A 276 -16.27 0.89 18.06
CA THR A 276 -17.22 -0.10 18.58
C THR A 276 -16.90 -1.49 18.04
N VAL A 277 -16.68 -2.45 18.93
CA VAL A 277 -16.54 -3.87 18.58
C VAL A 277 -17.92 -4.53 18.64
N PRO A 278 -18.42 -5.11 17.54
CA PRO A 278 -19.76 -5.68 17.50
C PRO A 278 -19.88 -6.90 18.44
N PRO A 279 -21.11 -7.25 18.89
CA PRO A 279 -21.36 -8.52 19.54
C PRO A 279 -21.12 -9.70 18.58
N GLY A 280 -20.95 -10.90 19.13
CA GLY A 280 -21.06 -12.12 18.35
C GLY A 280 -22.47 -12.26 17.75
N SER A 281 -22.55 -12.77 16.53
CA SER A 281 -23.80 -12.95 15.80
C SER A 281 -24.54 -14.19 16.29
N ILE A 282 -25.84 -14.04 16.51
CA ILE A 282 -26.73 -15.17 16.82
C ILE A 282 -26.69 -16.23 15.71
N LEU A 283 -26.51 -15.82 14.45
CA LEU A 283 -26.38 -16.76 13.35
C LEU A 283 -25.12 -17.63 13.50
N ARG A 284 -23.96 -17.04 13.83
CA ARG A 284 -22.75 -17.84 14.03
C ARG A 284 -22.88 -18.75 15.25
N LEU A 285 -23.47 -18.26 16.33
CA LEU A 285 -23.75 -19.09 17.51
C LEU A 285 -24.58 -20.32 17.14
N GLN A 286 -25.67 -20.13 16.40
CA GLN A 286 -26.52 -21.21 15.92
C GLN A 286 -25.75 -22.19 15.01
N GLN A 287 -24.88 -21.69 14.13
CA GLN A 287 -24.06 -22.57 13.30
C GLN A 287 -23.15 -23.46 14.15
N LEU A 288 -22.48 -22.88 15.14
CA LEU A 288 -21.58 -23.61 16.04
C LEU A 288 -22.36 -24.64 16.85
N LEU A 289 -23.48 -24.25 17.49
CA LEU A 289 -24.34 -25.17 18.26
C LEU A 289 -24.92 -26.30 17.40
N ALA A 290 -25.24 -26.05 16.13
CA ALA A 290 -25.66 -27.10 15.20
C ALA A 290 -24.51 -28.04 14.83
N GLN A 291 -23.31 -27.51 14.62
CA GLN A 291 -22.11 -28.30 14.32
C GLN A 291 -21.67 -29.17 15.51
N THR A 292 -21.84 -28.69 16.74
CA THR A 292 -21.50 -29.42 17.97
C THR A 292 -22.64 -30.27 18.52
N GLY A 293 -23.80 -30.27 17.86
CA GLY A 293 -24.92 -31.18 18.18
C GLY A 293 -25.88 -30.69 19.27
N TYR A 294 -25.71 -29.47 19.78
CA TYR A 294 -26.64 -28.86 20.74
C TYR A 294 -27.96 -28.40 20.10
N LEU A 295 -28.00 -28.21 18.77
CA LEU A 295 -29.24 -27.93 18.05
C LEU A 295 -29.80 -29.17 17.34
N PRO A 296 -31.15 -29.32 17.26
CA PRO A 296 -31.81 -30.36 16.46
C PRO A 296 -31.72 -30.09 14.94
N LEU A 297 -30.83 -29.19 14.53
CA LEU A 297 -30.56 -28.83 13.15
C LEU A 297 -29.13 -29.21 12.77
N GLU A 298 -28.94 -29.49 11.50
CA GLU A 298 -27.64 -29.59 10.84
C GLU A 298 -27.33 -28.28 10.13
N TRP A 299 -26.08 -27.84 10.22
CA TRP A 299 -25.56 -26.72 9.44
C TRP A 299 -24.82 -27.22 8.21
N LYS A 300 -25.20 -26.72 7.02
CA LYS A 300 -24.56 -27.03 5.74
C LYS A 300 -23.99 -25.74 5.13
N PRO A 301 -22.67 -25.49 5.23
CA PRO A 301 -22.06 -24.29 4.65
C PRO A 301 -22.16 -24.31 3.12
N SER A 302 -22.31 -23.13 2.49
CA SER A 302 -22.31 -22.99 1.03
C SER A 302 -20.91 -22.73 0.44
N GLY A 303 -19.94 -22.38 1.29
CA GLY A 303 -18.57 -22.03 0.90
C GLY A 303 -17.50 -22.83 1.65
N ALA A 304 -16.25 -22.38 1.50
CA ALA A 304 -15.11 -22.97 2.19
C ALA A 304 -15.31 -22.92 3.73
N PRO A 305 -14.85 -23.96 4.46
CA PRO A 305 -14.95 -23.98 5.91
C PRO A 305 -14.16 -22.82 6.52
N VAL A 306 -14.65 -22.30 7.65
CA VAL A 306 -13.90 -21.33 8.46
C VAL A 306 -12.60 -22.00 8.90
N ALA A 307 -11.47 -21.34 8.62
CA ALA A 307 -10.17 -21.86 9.01
C ALA A 307 -10.10 -21.95 10.55
N ARG A 308 -9.57 -23.06 11.08
CA ARG A 308 -9.43 -23.32 12.53
C ARG A 308 -8.30 -22.51 13.14
N THR A 309 -8.41 -21.19 13.08
CA THR A 309 -7.48 -20.23 13.69
C THR A 309 -8.27 -19.21 14.49
N PRO A 310 -7.78 -18.71 15.64
CA PRO A 310 -8.51 -17.74 16.45
C PRO A 310 -8.99 -16.52 15.67
N ALA A 311 -8.12 -15.98 14.80
CA ALA A 311 -8.45 -14.79 14.00
C ALA A 311 -9.56 -15.05 12.95
N ALA A 312 -9.68 -16.28 12.44
CA ALA A 312 -10.73 -16.64 11.50
C ALA A 312 -12.06 -16.90 12.23
N GLU A 313 -12.03 -17.60 13.36
CA GLU A 313 -13.22 -17.88 14.16
C GLU A 313 -13.87 -16.60 14.72
N VAL A 314 -13.07 -15.67 15.22
CA VAL A 314 -13.59 -14.37 15.71
C VAL A 314 -14.15 -13.50 14.60
N ARG A 315 -13.61 -13.61 13.39
CA ARG A 315 -14.19 -12.94 12.22
C ARG A 315 -15.51 -13.58 11.86
N ALA A 316 -15.59 -14.92 11.84
CA ALA A 316 -16.82 -15.64 11.61
C ALA A 316 -17.88 -15.38 12.69
N ALA A 317 -17.48 -15.08 13.92
CA ALA A 317 -18.38 -14.66 15.00
C ALA A 317 -19.14 -13.37 14.67
N VAL A 318 -18.54 -12.43 13.94
CA VAL A 318 -19.18 -11.15 13.59
C VAL A 318 -19.73 -11.13 12.16
N ASP A 319 -19.13 -11.93 11.28
CA ASP A 319 -19.48 -12.08 9.87
C ASP A 319 -19.62 -13.58 9.55
N PRO A 320 -20.78 -14.19 9.87
CA PRO A 320 -20.98 -15.64 9.78
C PRO A 320 -20.91 -16.13 8.33
N PRO A 321 -20.32 -17.32 8.08
CA PRO A 321 -20.34 -17.91 6.75
C PRO A 321 -21.77 -18.18 6.27
N GLU A 322 -21.98 -18.06 4.96
CA GLU A 322 -23.25 -18.41 4.33
C GLU A 322 -23.49 -19.92 4.30
N GLY A 323 -24.76 -20.32 4.23
CA GLY A 323 -25.18 -21.71 4.24
C GLY A 323 -26.64 -21.86 4.64
N ARG A 324 -27.04 -23.10 4.97
CA ARG A 324 -28.42 -23.43 5.33
C ARG A 324 -28.50 -24.39 6.51
N PHE A 325 -29.58 -24.29 7.26
CA PHE A 325 -29.95 -25.27 8.28
C PHE A 325 -30.95 -26.28 7.72
N SER A 326 -30.83 -27.54 8.15
CA SER A 326 -31.84 -28.58 7.92
C SER A 326 -32.14 -29.32 9.20
N TRP A 327 -33.40 -29.68 9.45
CA TRP A 327 -33.76 -30.50 10.60
C TRP A 327 -33.09 -31.88 10.53
N ARG A 328 -32.55 -32.35 11.66
CA ARG A 328 -31.93 -33.68 11.76
C ARG A 328 -32.96 -34.80 11.64
N TYR A 329 -34.17 -34.56 12.15
CA TYR A 329 -35.26 -35.53 12.19
C TYR A 329 -36.34 -35.15 11.17
N PRO A 330 -36.62 -36.01 10.17
CA PRO A 330 -37.57 -35.70 9.10
C PRO A 330 -38.99 -35.45 9.62
N ASP A 331 -39.40 -36.19 10.67
CA ASP A 331 -40.75 -36.13 11.25
C ASP A 331 -40.88 -35.09 12.37
N THR A 332 -40.03 -34.07 12.42
CA THR A 332 -40.14 -32.99 13.41
C THR A 332 -41.52 -32.32 13.34
N PRO A 333 -42.30 -32.25 14.43
CA PRO A 333 -43.61 -31.58 14.47
C PRO A 333 -43.58 -30.14 13.94
N ARG A 334 -44.69 -29.69 13.33
CA ARG A 334 -44.78 -28.34 12.74
C ARG A 334 -44.64 -27.24 13.78
N GLU A 335 -45.16 -27.50 14.98
CA GLU A 335 -45.13 -26.63 16.15
C GLU A 335 -43.68 -26.36 16.58
N LEU A 336 -42.85 -27.41 16.65
CA LEU A 336 -41.43 -27.28 16.94
C LEU A 336 -40.68 -26.56 15.80
N ARG A 337 -41.05 -26.83 14.54
CA ARG A 337 -40.47 -26.10 13.40
C ARG A 337 -40.77 -24.60 13.44
N ALA A 338 -41.95 -24.22 13.92
CA ALA A 338 -42.36 -22.82 14.03
C ALA A 338 -41.58 -22.04 15.11
N LEU A 339 -40.99 -22.73 16.11
CA LEU A 339 -40.14 -22.11 17.12
C LEU A 339 -38.72 -21.78 16.62
N TRP A 340 -38.32 -22.27 15.45
CA TRP A 340 -36.98 -22.04 14.89
C TRP A 340 -36.94 -20.83 13.96
N SER A 341 -35.94 -19.97 14.13
CA SER A 341 -35.57 -18.96 13.14
C SER A 341 -34.06 -18.72 13.09
N ALA A 342 -33.50 -18.77 11.88
CA ALA A 342 -32.07 -18.55 11.69
C ALA A 342 -31.70 -17.07 11.92
N GLY A 343 -30.58 -16.84 12.60
CA GLY A 343 -30.03 -15.51 12.88
C GLY A 343 -30.81 -14.68 13.90
N ARG A 344 -31.84 -15.24 14.54
CA ARG A 344 -32.65 -14.59 15.57
C ARG A 344 -32.68 -15.42 16.84
N THR A 345 -32.75 -14.74 17.98
CA THR A 345 -32.98 -15.41 19.27
C THR A 345 -34.33 -16.11 19.23
N ASN A 346 -34.37 -17.35 19.68
CA ASN A 346 -35.57 -18.17 19.77
C ASN A 346 -35.40 -19.23 20.87
N GLU A 347 -36.50 -19.83 21.31
CA GLU A 347 -36.49 -20.78 22.45
C GLU A 347 -35.60 -22.01 22.20
N ILE A 348 -35.50 -22.47 20.95
CA ILE A 348 -34.62 -23.58 20.59
C ILE A 348 -33.15 -23.19 20.80
N THR A 349 -32.77 -21.99 20.36
CA THR A 349 -31.42 -21.45 20.55
C THR A 349 -31.14 -21.22 22.03
N ARG A 350 -32.12 -20.70 22.77
CA ARG A 350 -32.02 -20.46 24.21
C ARG A 350 -31.76 -21.75 24.97
N GLY A 351 -32.55 -22.79 24.72
CA GLY A 351 -32.37 -24.11 25.32
C GLY A 351 -31.00 -24.71 24.98
N ALA A 352 -30.57 -24.61 23.72
CA ALA A 352 -29.25 -25.09 23.31
C ALA A 352 -28.08 -24.35 24.01
N VAL A 353 -28.20 -23.04 24.23
CA VAL A 353 -27.22 -22.26 25.00
C VAL A 353 -27.20 -22.70 26.46
N MET A 354 -28.37 -22.89 27.08
CA MET A 354 -28.45 -23.37 28.47
C MET A 354 -27.80 -24.75 28.63
N THR A 355 -28.07 -25.68 27.71
CA THR A 355 -27.43 -27.00 27.72
C THR A 355 -25.92 -26.91 27.50
N PHE A 356 -25.47 -26.04 26.59
CA PHE A 356 -24.04 -25.79 26.40
C PHE A 356 -23.38 -25.24 27.67
N GLN A 357 -24.00 -24.25 28.32
CA GLN A 357 -23.51 -23.65 29.56
C GLN A 357 -23.38 -24.69 30.66
N ASP A 358 -24.45 -25.46 30.90
CA ASP A 358 -24.47 -26.53 31.90
C ASP A 358 -23.37 -27.57 31.63
N THR A 359 -23.24 -28.04 30.38
CA THR A 359 -22.22 -29.03 30.00
C THR A 359 -20.78 -28.53 30.21
N HIS A 360 -20.56 -27.22 30.10
CA HIS A 360 -19.23 -26.59 30.26
C HIS A 360 -19.03 -25.95 31.64
N GLY A 361 -19.93 -26.20 32.61
CA GLY A 361 -19.83 -25.67 33.97
C GLY A 361 -19.90 -24.14 34.04
N LEU A 362 -20.62 -23.51 33.12
CA LEU A 362 -20.86 -22.06 33.08
C LEU A 362 -22.18 -21.72 33.79
N ASP A 363 -22.33 -20.46 34.20
CA ASP A 363 -23.61 -19.95 34.71
C ASP A 363 -24.71 -20.11 33.64
N VAL A 364 -25.79 -20.79 34.01
CA VAL A 364 -26.91 -21.11 33.10
C VAL A 364 -27.89 -19.93 33.06
N ASP A 365 -27.53 -18.89 32.32
CA ASP A 365 -28.35 -17.67 32.13
C ASP A 365 -29.00 -17.58 30.73
N ALA A 366 -28.72 -18.54 29.85
CA ALA A 366 -29.11 -18.57 28.44
C ALA A 366 -28.57 -17.40 27.59
N LEU A 367 -27.59 -16.65 28.09
CA LEU A 367 -26.95 -15.55 27.39
C LEU A 367 -25.63 -16.03 26.78
N ALA A 368 -25.51 -15.93 25.46
CA ALA A 368 -24.25 -16.14 24.76
C ALA A 368 -23.31 -14.93 24.93
N GLY A 369 -22.95 -14.63 26.17
CA GLY A 369 -22.03 -13.57 26.56
C GLY A 369 -20.57 -13.92 26.23
N ALA A 370 -19.64 -13.04 26.62
CA ALA A 370 -18.22 -13.20 26.31
C ALA A 370 -17.62 -14.53 26.81
N VAL A 371 -18.13 -15.07 27.93
CA VAL A 371 -17.67 -16.35 28.49
C VAL A 371 -18.11 -17.54 27.61
N VAL A 372 -19.37 -17.54 27.15
CA VAL A 372 -19.90 -18.58 26.25
C VAL A 372 -19.16 -18.59 24.91
N TRP A 373 -18.78 -17.41 24.39
CA TRP A 373 -17.97 -17.33 23.15
C TRP A 373 -16.51 -17.74 23.34
N HIS A 374 -16.03 -17.83 24.59
CA HIS A 374 -14.65 -18.19 24.89
C HIS A 374 -14.48 -19.69 25.13
N ALA A 375 -15.49 -20.34 25.73
CA ALA A 375 -15.60 -21.79 25.84
C ALA A 375 -15.79 -22.43 24.46
#